data_AF-A0A3S1EH40-F1
#
_entry.id   AF-A0A3S1EH40-F1
#
_cell.length_a   1.000
_cell.length_b   1.000
_cell.length_c   1.000
_cell.angle_alpha   90.00
_cell.angle_beta   90.00
_cell.angle_gamma   90.00
#
_symmetry.space_group_name_H-M   'P 1'
#
loop_
_entity.id
_entity.type
_entity.pdbx_description
1 polymer ?
#
loop_
_entity_poly.entity_id
_entity_poly.type
_entity_poly.pdbx_seq_one_letter_code
_entity_poly.pdbx_strand_id
1 'polypeptide(L)'
;IYVSFDIDSVDPAFAPGTGTPEVGGLTTREVLELLRGLKGLNIVGGDVVEVAPQYDATTNTAHAAAQVLFEILSLMVFSPAITGKGA
;
A
#
# COMPACT_ATOMS: atom_id res chain seq x y z
N ILE A 1 11.56 -3.80 9.91
CA ILE A 1 11.14 -2.65 9.08
C ILE A 1 9.63 -2.58 9.11
N TYR A 2 9.05 -1.40 9.20
CA TYR A 2 7.60 -1.17 9.14
C TYR A 2 7.30 -0.45 7.82
N VAL A 3 6.23 -0.83 7.12
CA VAL A 3 5.82 -0.22 5.85
C VAL A 3 4.62 0.69 6.11
N SER A 4 4.81 2.00 6.02
CA SER A 4 3.69 2.94 6.00
C SER A 4 3.50 3.44 4.57
N PHE A 5 2.28 3.34 4.06
CA PHE A 5 1.96 3.71 2.68
C PHE A 5 0.86 4.77 2.66
N ASP A 6 1.21 5.94 2.15
CA ASP A 6 0.27 7.02 1.90
C ASP A 6 -0.33 6.87 0.49
N ILE A 7 -1.66 6.86 0.39
CA ILE A 7 -2.35 6.70 -0.89
C ILE A 7 -2.19 7.93 -1.79
N ASP A 8 -1.84 9.10 -1.22
CA ASP A 8 -1.63 10.33 -1.98
C ASP A 8 -0.34 10.33 -2.82
N SER A 9 0.55 9.36 -2.59
CA SER A 9 1.73 9.11 -3.42
C SER A 9 1.37 8.55 -4.81
N VAL A 10 0.15 8.05 -4.98
CA VAL A 10 -0.40 7.56 -6.25
C VAL A 10 -0.99 8.73 -7.01
N ASP A 11 -0.75 8.78 -8.32
CA ASP A 11 -1.30 9.85 -9.15
C ASP A 11 -2.84 9.92 -8.99
N PRO A 12 -3.43 11.11 -8.85
CA PRO A 12 -4.87 11.29 -8.68
C PRO A 12 -5.72 10.68 -9.80
N ALA A 13 -5.15 10.41 -10.97
CA ALA A 13 -5.80 9.65 -12.03
C ALA A 13 -6.20 8.22 -11.60
N PHE A 14 -5.51 7.64 -10.61
CA PHE A 14 -5.78 6.31 -10.08
C PHE A 14 -6.28 6.32 -8.63
N ALA A 15 -5.93 7.33 -7.83
CA ALA A 15 -6.30 7.45 -6.42
C ALA A 15 -6.85 8.86 -6.08
N PRO A 16 -8.00 9.27 -6.64
CA PRO A 16 -8.55 10.60 -6.39
C PRO A 16 -9.07 10.81 -4.95
N GLY A 17 -9.31 9.73 -4.21
CA GLY A 17 -9.94 9.73 -2.89
C GLY A 17 -8.95 9.95 -1.75
N THR A 18 -8.27 11.10 -1.72
CA THR A 18 -7.38 11.54 -0.64
C THR A 18 -7.63 13.01 -0.28
N GLY A 19 -7.19 13.45 0.90
CA GLY A 19 -7.28 14.85 1.33
C GLY A 19 -6.34 15.80 0.59
N THR A 20 -5.19 15.30 0.10
CA THR A 20 -4.08 16.09 -0.46
C THR A 20 -3.57 15.51 -1.79
N PRO A 21 -4.35 15.57 -2.88
CA PRO A 21 -3.93 14.99 -4.16
C PRO A 21 -2.77 15.78 -4.80
N GLU A 22 -1.69 15.07 -5.16
CA GLU A 22 -0.50 15.64 -5.82
C GLU A 22 -0.30 15.03 -7.21
N VAL A 23 -0.21 15.88 -8.24
CA VAL A 23 -0.12 15.42 -9.65
C VAL A 23 1.27 14.88 -10.02
N GLY A 24 1.32 13.92 -10.96
CA GLY A 24 2.58 13.31 -11.40
C GLY A 24 3.09 12.21 -10.47
N GLY A 25 2.19 11.62 -9.69
CA GLY A 25 2.49 10.54 -8.75
C GLY A 25 2.72 9.19 -9.42
N LEU A 26 2.84 8.16 -8.59
CA LEU A 26 3.03 6.79 -9.05
C LEU A 26 1.77 6.24 -9.70
N THR A 27 1.92 5.40 -10.72
CA THR A 27 0.83 4.52 -11.14
C THR A 27 0.59 3.42 -10.10
N THR A 28 -0.63 2.91 -10.01
CA THR A 28 -0.93 1.77 -9.12
C THR A 28 -0.07 0.54 -9.43
N ARG A 29 0.31 0.35 -10.70
CA ARG A 29 1.20 -0.73 -11.10
C ARG A 29 2.61 -0.59 -10.50
N GLU A 30 3.19 0.60 -10.54
CA GLU A 30 4.52 0.86 -9.97
C GLU A 30 4.53 0.64 -8.46
N VAL A 31 3.46 1.03 -7.76
CA VAL A 31 3.29 0.73 -6.33
C VAL A 31 3.36 -0.77 -6.05
N LEU A 32 2.64 -1.59 -6.82
CA LEU A 32 2.68 -3.05 -6.63
C LEU A 32 4.06 -3.62 -6.90
N GLU A 33 4.77 -3.12 -7.92
CA GLU A 33 6.14 -3.54 -8.23
C GLU A 33 7.11 -3.17 -7.10
N LEU A 34 7.00 -1.95 -6.54
CA LEU A 34 7.79 -1.50 -5.40
C LEU A 34 7.55 -2.36 -4.16
N LEU A 35 6.28 -2.60 -3.79
CA LEU A 35 5.93 -3.44 -2.64
C LEU A 35 6.46 -4.86 -2.80
N ARG A 36 6.27 -5.48 -3.96
CA ARG A 36 6.77 -6.84 -4.22
C ARG A 36 8.29 -6.92 -4.18
N GLY A 37 8.99 -5.83 -4.49
CA GLY A 37 10.44 -5.69 -4.33
C GLY A 37 10.92 -5.77 -2.88
N LEU A 38 10.04 -5.60 -1.89
CA LEU A 38 10.37 -5.70 -0.46
C LEU A 38 10.43 -7.14 0.06
N LYS A 39 10.15 -8.15 -0.78
CA LYS A 39 10.15 -9.55 -0.39
C LYS A 39 11.48 -9.99 0.23
N GLY A 40 11.42 -10.68 1.36
CA GLY A 40 12.58 -11.18 2.10
C GLY A 40 13.13 -10.22 3.15
N LEU A 41 12.63 -8.98 3.20
CA LEU A 41 12.91 -8.07 4.31
C LEU A 41 12.16 -8.50 5.57
N ASN A 42 12.71 -8.15 6.73
CA ASN A 42 12.06 -8.36 8.03
C ASN A 42 10.97 -7.32 8.28
N ILE A 43 9.82 -7.49 7.62
CA ILE A 43 8.64 -6.64 7.77
C ILE A 43 7.89 -7.02 9.05
N VAL A 44 7.77 -6.08 9.99
CA VAL A 44 7.14 -6.31 11.31
C VAL A 44 5.69 -5.81 11.37
N GLY A 45 5.24 -5.12 10.32
CA GLY A 45 3.88 -4.59 10.18
C GLY A 45 3.82 -3.55 9.05
N GLY A 46 2.61 -3.06 8.79
CA GLY A 46 2.40 -1.92 7.93
C GLY A 46 0.98 -1.35 8.00
N ASP A 47 0.81 -0.16 7.45
CA ASP A 47 -0.46 0.55 7.36
C ASP A 47 -0.65 1.18 5.97
N VAL A 48 -1.90 1.53 5.67
CA VAL A 48 -2.28 2.37 4.53
C VAL A 48 -3.12 3.52 5.06
N VAL A 49 -2.72 4.75 4.74
CA VAL A 49 -3.30 5.99 5.30
C VAL A 49 -3.89 6.89 4.20
N GLU A 50 -4.53 7.98 4.63
CA GLU A 50 -5.10 9.05 3.79
C GLU A 50 -6.18 8.64 2.77
N VAL A 51 -6.78 7.46 2.94
CA VAL A 51 -7.98 7.09 2.16
C VAL A 51 -9.16 7.94 2.62
N ALA A 52 -9.71 8.73 1.70
CA ALA A 52 -10.85 9.61 1.89
C ALA A 52 -11.98 9.24 0.91
N PRO A 53 -12.84 8.25 1.24
CA PRO A 53 -13.88 7.75 0.34
C PRO A 53 -14.86 8.81 -0.17
N GLN A 54 -15.08 9.88 0.61
CA GLN A 54 -15.95 10.99 0.23
C GLN A 54 -15.48 11.75 -1.03
N TYR A 55 -14.21 11.65 -1.40
CA TYR A 55 -13.64 12.30 -2.58
C TYR A 55 -13.57 11.38 -3.81
N ASP A 56 -14.01 10.12 -3.69
CA ASP A 56 -13.98 9.15 -4.78
C ASP A 56 -15.34 8.46 -4.95
N ALA A 57 -16.12 8.94 -5.93
CA ALA A 57 -17.42 8.38 -6.28
C ALA A 57 -17.34 6.98 -6.93
N THR A 58 -16.16 6.54 -7.34
CA THR A 58 -15.93 5.26 -8.04
C THR A 58 -15.39 4.16 -7.15
N THR A 59 -14.99 4.50 -5.91
CA THR A 59 -14.31 3.62 -4.95
C THR A 59 -12.97 3.04 -5.42
N ASN A 60 -12.38 3.56 -6.50
CA ASN A 60 -11.09 3.13 -7.04
C ASN A 60 -9.96 3.23 -6.02
N THR A 61 -9.92 4.33 -5.28
CA THR A 61 -8.91 4.62 -4.25
C THR A 61 -8.99 3.60 -3.11
N ALA A 62 -10.21 3.25 -2.70
CA ALA A 62 -10.43 2.22 -1.68
C ALA A 62 -9.98 0.84 -2.17
N HIS A 63 -10.21 0.50 -3.44
CA HIS A 63 -9.70 -0.74 -4.03
C HIS A 63 -8.17 -0.76 -4.15
N ALA A 64 -7.55 0.35 -4.55
CA ALA A 64 -6.10 0.49 -4.60
C ALA A 64 -5.48 0.31 -3.20
N ALA A 65 -6.03 0.99 -2.19
CA ALA A 65 -5.59 0.86 -0.80
C ALA A 65 -5.75 -0.57 -0.26
N ALA A 66 -6.89 -1.22 -0.55
CA ALA A 66 -7.11 -2.62 -0.17
C ALA A 66 -6.09 -3.57 -0.82
N GLN A 67 -5.74 -3.34 -2.08
CA GLN A 67 -4.70 -4.11 -2.77
C GLN A 67 -3.33 -3.89 -2.14
N VAL A 68 -2.96 -2.65 -1.77
CA VAL A 68 -1.72 -2.36 -1.06
C VAL A 68 -1.66 -3.10 0.28
N LEU A 69 -2.73 -3.03 1.08
CA LEU A 69 -2.82 -3.77 2.35
C LEU A 69 -2.64 -5.29 2.13
N PHE A 70 -3.24 -5.84 1.07
CA PHE A 70 -3.10 -7.25 0.74
C PHE A 70 -1.66 -7.62 0.35
N GLU A 71 -0.96 -6.78 -0.40
CA GLU A 71 0.46 -7.01 -0.73
C GLU A 71 1.34 -6.93 0.51
N ILE A 72 1.13 -5.95 1.40
CA ILE A 72 1.85 -5.85 2.69
C ILE A 72 1.64 -7.12 3.51
N LEU A 73 0.39 -7.57 3.67
CA LEU A 73 0.07 -8.81 4.39
C LEU A 73 0.77 -10.03 3.75
N SER A 74 0.74 -10.12 2.42
CA SER A 74 1.39 -11.20 1.68
C SER A 74 2.91 -11.22 1.89
N LEU A 75 3.55 -10.05 1.94
CA LEU A 75 4.99 -9.92 2.22
C LEU A 75 5.35 -10.34 3.65
N MET A 76 4.48 -10.07 4.63
CA MET A 76 4.70 -10.45 6.02
C MET A 76 4.81 -11.98 6.21
N VAL A 77 4.22 -12.79 5.34
CA VAL A 77 4.37 -14.25 5.37
C VAL A 77 5.83 -14.69 5.10
N PHE A 78 6.61 -13.86 4.41
CA PHE A 78 8.04 -14.12 4.16
C PHE A 78 8.96 -13.48 5.22
N SER A 79 8.40 -12.77 6.21
CA SER A 79 9.16 -12.04 7.21
C SER A 79 9.69 -12.97 8.31
N PRO A 80 11.00 -12.92 8.65
CA PRO A 80 11.56 -13.66 9.78
C PRO A 80 10.88 -13.38 11.12
N ALA A 81 10.31 -12.18 11.32
CA ALA A 81 9.57 -11.85 12.55
C ALA A 81 8.30 -12.71 12.75
N ILE A 82 7.73 -13.22 11.66
CA ILE A 82 6.54 -14.08 11.66
C ILE A 82 6.93 -15.55 11.54
N THR A 83 7.81 -15.89 10.60
CA THR A 83 8.19 -17.29 10.33
C THR A 83 9.15 -17.87 11.37
N GLY A 84 10.00 -17.05 11.99
CA GLY A 84 10.97 -17.49 12.99
C GLY A 84 10.41 -17.74 14.39
N LYS A 85 9.10 -17.56 14.60
CA LYS A 85 8.44 -17.77 15.91
C LYS A 85 7.80 -19.17 16.06
N GLY A 86 7.94 -20.06 15.08
CA GLY A 86 7.25 -21.37 15.10
C GLY A 86 7.89 -22.50 14.30
N ALA A 87 9.20 -22.48 14.07
CA ALA A 87 9.95 -23.61 13.52
C ALA A 87 10.93 -24.17 14.55
#